data_AF-A0A0J6SLI1-F1
#
_entry.id   AF-A0A0J6SLI1-F1
#
_cell.length_a   1.000
_cell.length_b   1.000
_cell.length_c   1.000
_cell.angle_alpha   90.00
_cell.angle_beta   90.00
_cell.angle_gamma   90.00
#
_symmetry.space_group_name_H-M   'P 1'
#
loop_
_entity.id
_entity.type
_entity.pdbx_description
1 polymer ?
#
loop_
_entity_poly.entity_id
_entity_poly.type
_entity_poly.pdbx_seq_one_letter_code
_entity_poly.pdbx_strand_id
1 'polypeptide(L)'
;MRIPEIADRLRALALQHRLPELQDLAAHLGRRPAFRRGRVTSVSMTPALSEQIRQYAAEHEDASQAEIGRHFGVNPGRVSEAIHGKRL
;
A
#
# COMPACT_ATOMS: atom_id res chain seq x y z
N MET A 1 -22.49 6.13 20.43
CA MET A 1 -21.23 6.86 20.70
C MET A 1 -20.09 6.10 20.06
N ARG A 2 -19.35 6.73 19.15
CA ARG A 2 -18.21 6.14 18.43
C ARG A 2 -16.95 6.22 19.29
N ILE A 3 -16.00 5.32 19.08
CA ILE A 3 -14.72 5.27 19.83
C ILE A 3 -14.02 6.64 19.92
N PRO A 4 -13.94 7.47 18.85
CA PRO A 4 -13.36 8.81 18.95
C PRO A 4 -14.12 9.73 19.93
N GLU A 5 -15.45 9.69 19.91
CA GLU A 5 -16.32 10.48 20.79
C GLU A 5 -16.12 10.06 22.26
N ILE A 6 -15.84 8.78 22.53
CA ILE A 6 -15.50 8.27 23.86
C ILE A 6 -14.15 8.82 24.31
N ALA A 7 -13.13 8.76 23.45
CA ALA A 7 -11.79 9.27 23.75
C ALA A 7 -11.79 10.78 24.03
N ASP A 8 -12.58 11.56 23.27
CA ASP A 8 -12.71 12.99 23.47
C ASP A 8 -13.42 13.32 24.78
N ARG A 9 -14.47 12.57 25.12
CA ARG A 9 -15.14 12.70 26.42
C ARG A 9 -14.21 12.38 27.59
N LEU A 10 -13.38 11.35 27.47
CA LEU A 10 -12.40 10.97 28.50
C LEU A 10 -11.34 12.06 28.68
N ARG A 11 -10.81 12.64 27.59
CA ARG A 11 -9.89 13.79 27.64
C ARG A 11 -10.50 15.00 28.34
N ALA A 12 -11.75 15.32 28.04
CA ALA A 12 -12.46 16.44 28.69
C ALA A 12 -12.61 16.21 30.20
N LEU A 13 -12.99 15.00 30.63
CA LEU A 13 -13.11 14.65 32.04
C LEU A 13 -11.74 14.63 32.75
N ALA A 14 -10.69 14.16 32.08
CA ALA A 14 -9.32 14.18 32.60
C ALA A 14 -8.88 15.60 32.98
N LEU A 15 -9.15 16.58 32.12
CA LEU A 15 -8.82 18.00 32.35
C LEU A 15 -9.68 18.61 33.45
N GLN A 16 -11.00 18.38 33.40
CA GLN A 16 -11.96 18.95 34.34
C GLN A 16 -11.71 18.48 35.78
N HIS A 17 -11.40 17.20 35.97
CA HIS A 17 -11.23 16.60 37.29
C HIS A 17 -9.76 16.38 37.68
N ARG A 18 -8.81 16.79 36.83
CA ARG A 18 -7.36 16.58 37.01
C ARG A 18 -7.01 15.11 37.24
N LEU A 19 -7.58 14.23 36.43
CA LEU A 19 -7.38 12.77 36.48
C LEU A 19 -6.47 12.32 35.32
N PRO A 20 -5.14 12.21 35.54
CA PRO A 20 -4.20 11.84 34.48
C PRO A 20 -4.46 10.44 33.92
N GLU A 21 -5.00 9.51 34.72
CA GLU A 21 -5.36 8.16 34.27
C GLU A 21 -6.36 8.15 33.10
N LEU A 22 -7.33 9.09 33.10
CA LEU A 22 -8.30 9.20 32.01
C LEU A 22 -7.66 9.69 30.71
N GLN A 23 -6.60 10.50 30.80
CA GLN A 23 -5.81 10.93 29.66
C GLN A 23 -5.07 9.75 29.04
N ASP A 24 -4.49 8.88 29.88
CA ASP A 24 -3.80 7.67 29.43
C ASP A 24 -4.77 6.69 28.77
N LEU A 25 -5.94 6.45 29.37
CA LEU A 25 -6.97 5.60 28.78
C LEU A 25 -7.44 6.12 27.42
N ALA A 26 -7.63 7.43 27.27
CA ALA A 26 -8.01 8.03 26.00
C ALA A 26 -6.94 7.84 24.90
N ALA A 27 -5.65 7.79 25.26
CA ALA A 27 -4.57 7.53 24.32
C ALA A 27 -4.60 6.09 23.76
N HIS A 28 -5.10 5.13 24.54
CA HIS A 28 -5.20 3.72 24.15
C HIS A 28 -6.42 3.40 23.28
N LEU A 29 -7.41 4.30 23.21
CA LEU A 29 -8.60 4.12 22.37
C LEU A 29 -8.36 4.46 20.88
N GLY A 30 -7.21 5.07 20.56
CA GLY A 30 -6.83 5.39 19.19
C GLY A 30 -6.41 4.16 18.38
N ARG A 31 -6.65 4.19 17.06
CA ARG A 31 -6.05 3.21 16.15
C ARG A 31 -4.54 3.46 16.07
N ARG A 32 -3.73 2.40 16.23
CA ARG A 32 -2.29 2.49 15.97
C ARG A 32 -2.06 2.96 14.53
N PRO A 33 -1.23 3.98 14.28
CA PRO A 33 -0.95 4.45 12.92
C PRO A 33 -0.44 3.30 12.07
N ALA A 34 -0.89 3.27 10.81
CA ALA A 34 -0.45 2.26 9.86
C ALA A 34 1.01 2.55 9.51
N PHE A 35 1.91 1.66 9.93
CA PHE A 35 3.31 1.69 9.50
C PHE A 35 3.53 0.69 8.38
N ARG A 36 4.18 1.14 7.30
CA ARG A 36 4.61 0.25 6.23
C ARG A 36 5.73 -0.66 6.76
N ARG A 37 5.45 -1.96 6.87
CA ARG A 37 6.42 -2.95 7.38
C ARG A 37 7.41 -3.46 6.33
N GLY A 38 7.05 -3.42 5.05
CA GLY A 38 7.85 -3.99 3.95
C GLY A 38 8.50 -2.94 3.04
N ARG A 39 9.72 -3.24 2.58
CA ARG A 39 10.41 -2.48 1.53
C ARG A 39 9.70 -2.66 0.18
N VAL A 40 9.76 -1.66 -0.70
CA VAL A 40 9.38 -1.83 -2.11
C VAL A 40 10.45 -2.69 -2.76
N THR A 41 10.05 -3.81 -3.36
CA THR A 41 10.97 -4.71 -4.09
C THR A 41 10.78 -4.66 -5.60
N SER A 42 9.63 -4.21 -6.08
CA SER A 42 9.33 -4.12 -7.52
C SER A 42 10.06 -2.98 -8.18
N VAL A 43 10.63 -3.23 -9.36
CA VAL A 43 11.18 -2.17 -10.23
C VAL A 43 10.05 -1.22 -10.66
N SER A 44 10.35 0.08 -10.72
CA SER A 44 9.43 1.09 -11.22
C SER A 44 9.17 0.89 -12.71
N MET A 45 7.90 0.86 -13.12
CA MET A 45 7.52 0.77 -14.52
C MET A 45 7.79 2.09 -15.25
N THR A 46 8.88 2.16 -16.01
CA THR A 46 9.22 3.31 -16.86
C THR A 46 8.72 3.09 -18.30
N PRO A 47 8.55 4.15 -19.11
CA PRO A 47 8.20 3.98 -20.53
C PRO A 47 9.20 3.11 -21.30
N ALA A 48 10.50 3.26 -21.01
CA ALA A 48 11.56 2.45 -21.62
C ALA A 48 11.45 0.96 -21.24
N LEU A 49 11.21 0.66 -19.96
CA LEU A 49 10.99 -0.72 -19.50
C LEU A 49 9.71 -1.32 -20.12
N SER A 50 8.67 -0.51 -20.29
CA SER A 50 7.43 -0.93 -20.96
C SER A 50 7.66 -1.31 -22.41
N GLU A 51 8.52 -0.57 -23.14
CA GLU A 51 8.90 -0.91 -24.51
C GLU A 51 9.72 -2.20 -24.57
N GLN A 52 10.70 -2.36 -23.66
CA GLN A 52 11.47 -3.61 -23.56
C GLN A 52 10.59 -4.82 -23.29
N ILE A 53 9.57 -4.68 -22.42
CA ILE A 53 8.62 -5.75 -22.14
C ILE A 53 7.78 -6.09 -23.39
N ARG A 54 7.33 -5.09 -24.15
CA ARG A 54 6.59 -5.32 -25.40
C ARG A 54 7.44 -6.06 -26.43
N GLN A 55 8.68 -5.60 -26.62
CA GLN A 55 9.62 -6.24 -27.53
C GLN A 55 9.92 -7.68 -27.10
N TYR A 56 10.21 -7.91 -25.82
CA TYR A 56 10.49 -9.25 -25.29
C TYR A 56 9.30 -10.20 -25.47
N ALA A 57 8.07 -9.72 -25.23
CA ALA A 57 6.85 -10.50 -25.43
C ALA A 57 6.59 -10.83 -26.91
N ALA A 58 6.99 -9.94 -27.84
CA ALA A 58 6.88 -10.20 -29.28
C ALA A 58 7.95 -11.20 -29.76
N GLU A 59 9.14 -11.20 -29.14
CA GLU A 59 10.22 -12.15 -29.45
C GLU A 59 9.99 -13.54 -28.82
N HIS A 60 9.17 -13.62 -27.76
CA HIS A 60 8.87 -14.85 -27.01
C HIS A 60 7.35 -15.00 -26.84
N GLU A 61 6.65 -15.32 -27.93
CA GLU A 61 5.18 -15.40 -27.97
C GLU A 61 4.59 -16.47 -27.01
N ASP A 62 5.38 -17.45 -26.61
CA ASP A 62 5.02 -18.52 -25.68
C ASP A 62 5.29 -18.18 -24.21
N ALA A 63 6.05 -17.11 -23.93
CA ALA A 63 6.38 -16.72 -22.58
C ALA A 63 5.13 -16.20 -21.84
N SER A 64 4.84 -16.81 -20.69
CA SER A 64 3.77 -16.32 -19.82
C SER A 64 4.13 -14.96 -19.21
N GLN A 65 3.12 -14.16 -18.89
CA GLN A 65 3.33 -12.88 -18.19
C GLN A 65 4.05 -13.04 -16.84
N ALA A 66 3.94 -14.21 -16.21
CA ALA A 66 4.67 -14.56 -14.99
C ALA A 66 6.17 -14.75 -15.25
N GLU A 67 6.56 -15.36 -16.37
CA GLU A 67 7.95 -15.52 -16.79
C GLU A 67 8.56 -14.18 -17.18
N ILE A 68 7.86 -13.38 -17.97
CA ILE A 68 8.28 -12.04 -18.35
C ILE A 68 8.44 -11.16 -17.09
N GLY A 69 7.49 -11.22 -16.14
CA GLY A 69 7.58 -10.48 -14.88
C GLY A 69 8.79 -10.87 -14.04
N ARG A 70 9.13 -12.16 -13.97
CA ARG A 70 10.34 -12.64 -13.30
C ARG A 70 11.61 -12.16 -14.00
N HIS A 71 11.64 -12.16 -15.32
CA HIS A 71 12.77 -11.68 -16.11
C HIS A 71 13.08 -10.20 -15.84
N PHE A 72 12.05 -9.35 -15.81
CA PHE A 72 12.20 -7.90 -15.63
C PHE A 72 12.07 -7.40 -14.18
N GLY A 73 11.83 -8.29 -13.20
CA GLY A 73 11.64 -7.90 -11.80
C GLY A 73 10.39 -7.07 -11.55
N VAL A 74 9.33 -7.30 -12.33
CA VAL A 74 8.05 -6.58 -12.26
C VAL A 74 6.91 -7.54 -11.98
N ASN A 75 5.82 -7.02 -11.42
CA ASN A 75 4.61 -7.82 -11.19
C ASN A 75 3.95 -8.19 -12.54
N PRO A 76 3.46 -9.42 -12.74
CA PRO A 76 2.82 -9.86 -13.99
C PRO A 76 1.63 -8.99 -14.42
N GLY A 77 0.87 -8.42 -13.48
CA GLY A 77 -0.19 -7.47 -13.82
C GLY A 77 0.34 -6.22 -14.52
N ARG A 78 1.55 -5.77 -14.17
CA ARG A 78 2.21 -4.64 -14.85
C ARG A 78 2.73 -5.01 -16.24
N VAL A 79 3.11 -6.28 -16.43
CA VAL A 79 3.42 -6.82 -17.77
C VAL A 79 2.17 -6.77 -18.65
N SER A 80 1.03 -7.24 -18.13
CA SER A 80 -0.24 -7.15 -18.85
C SER A 80 -0.61 -5.70 -19.21
N GLU A 81 -0.43 -4.75 -18.29
CA GLU A 81 -0.65 -3.32 -18.54
C GLU A 81 0.29 -2.79 -19.64
N ALA A 82 1.55 -3.24 -19.69
CA ALA A 82 2.52 -2.81 -20.70
C ALA A 82 2.21 -3.33 -22.10
N ILE A 83 1.65 -4.55 -22.21
CA ILE A 83 1.33 -5.21 -23.49
C ILE A 83 -0.05 -4.76 -24.01
N HIS A 84 -1.07 -4.76 -23.15
CA HIS A 84 -2.47 -4.56 -23.58
C HIS A 84 -3.04 -3.19 -23.21
N GLY A 85 -2.27 -2.37 -22.49
CA GLY A 85 -2.75 -1.12 -21.91
C GLY A 85 -3.59 -1.34 -20.64
N LYS A 86 -3.97 -0.23 -19.99
CA LYS A 86 -4.92 -0.27 -18.87
C LYS A 86 -6.36 -0.31 -19.40
N ARG A 87 -7.16 -1.26 -18.91
CA ARG A 87 -8.62 -1.11 -18.96
C ARG A 87 -9.03 -0.06 -17.95
N LEU A 88 -9.66 1.01 -18.45
CA LEU A 88 -10.25 2.10 -17.67
C LEU A 88 -11.57 1.66 -17.04
#